data_AF-A0A8T5JB95-F1
#
_entry.id   AF-A0A8T5JB95-F1
#
_cell.length_a   1.000
_cell.length_b   1.000
_cell.length_c   1.000
_cell.angle_alpha   90.00
_cell.angle_beta   90.00
_cell.angle_gamma   90.00
#
_symmetry.space_group_name_H-M   'P 1'
#
loop_
_entity.id
_entity.type
_entity.pdbx_description
1 polymer ?
#
loop_
_entity_poly.entity_id
_entity_poly.type
_entity_poly.pdbx_seq_one_letter_code
_entity_poly.pdbx_strand_id
1 'polypeptide(L)'
;MDLPEHGTFRRYVVTAMINFLAFYSLWEFFLFILPEGSYWPTVSWAIAWILGSFQAHWTHRIWTFDSHRDIKWTIPATMTLYTIGGVCSTACYYIGTVSWGFNERVVFLINSSIWGFLNYLGQREIAFKEVSTSLPS
;
A
#
# COMPACT_ATOMS: atom_id res chain seq x y z
N MET A 1 20.97 -24.72 4.49
CA MET A 1 19.51 -24.88 4.57
C MET A 1 18.95 -23.49 4.37
N ASP A 2 18.76 -23.12 3.10
CA ASP A 2 18.36 -21.76 2.73
C ASP A 2 16.90 -21.56 3.15
N LEU A 3 16.67 -20.57 4.01
CA LEU A 3 15.32 -20.10 4.31
C LEU A 3 14.65 -19.78 2.96
N PRO A 4 13.38 -20.16 2.74
CA PRO A 4 12.72 -19.81 1.50
C PRO A 4 12.73 -18.28 1.39
N GLU A 5 12.98 -17.76 0.20
CA GLU A 5 13.08 -16.32 -0.06
C GLU A 5 11.68 -15.67 0.06
N HIS A 6 11.17 -15.56 1.28
CA HIS A 6 9.89 -14.93 1.59
C HIS A 6 10.03 -13.41 1.47
N GLY A 7 9.02 -12.74 0.92
CA GLY A 7 9.02 -11.28 0.77
C GLY A 7 9.79 -10.71 -0.42
N THR A 8 10.08 -11.48 -1.48
CA THR A 8 10.72 -10.94 -2.71
C THR A 8 9.90 -9.79 -3.32
N PHE A 9 10.57 -8.75 -3.81
CA PHE A 9 9.92 -7.61 -4.48
C PHE A 9 8.97 -8.05 -5.61
N ARG A 10 9.32 -9.08 -6.37
CA ARG A 10 8.47 -9.62 -7.44
C ARG A 10 7.13 -10.15 -6.91
N ARG A 11 7.13 -10.90 -5.80
CA ARG A 11 5.90 -11.40 -5.16
C ARG A 11 5.07 -10.25 -4.61
N TYR A 12 5.73 -9.24 -4.04
CA TYR A 12 5.08 -8.03 -3.59
C TYR A 12 4.38 -7.31 -4.75
N VAL A 13 5.05 -7.09 -5.87
CA VAL A 13 4.45 -6.41 -7.04
C VAL A 13 3.26 -7.18 -7.59
N VAL A 14 3.37 -8.50 -7.77
CA VAL A 14 2.24 -9.33 -8.23
C VAL A 14 1.05 -9.24 -7.27
N THR A 15 1.31 -9.34 -5.98
CA THR A 15 0.27 -9.24 -4.94
C THR A 15 -0.35 -7.84 -4.91
N ALA A 16 0.48 -6.79 -5.06
CA ALA A 16 0.02 -5.42 -5.13
C ALA A 16 -0.86 -5.17 -6.37
N MET A 17 -0.54 -5.76 -7.52
CA MET A 17 -1.38 -5.66 -8.72
C MET A 17 -2.74 -6.34 -8.53
N ILE A 18 -2.78 -7.52 -7.89
CA ILE A 18 -4.04 -8.21 -7.57
C ILE A 18 -4.87 -7.38 -6.59
N ASN A 19 -4.24 -6.84 -5.54
CA ASN A 19 -4.90 -5.97 -4.57
C ASN A 19 -5.41 -4.68 -5.23
N PHE A 20 -4.65 -4.10 -6.15
CA PHE A 20 -5.06 -2.91 -6.91
C PHE A 20 -6.28 -3.20 -7.79
N LEU A 21 -6.31 -4.35 -8.46
CA LEU A 21 -7.45 -4.77 -9.26
C LEU A 21 -8.69 -4.99 -8.37
N ALA A 22 -8.53 -5.64 -7.22
CA ALA A 22 -9.63 -5.82 -6.26
C ALA A 22 -10.14 -4.48 -5.70
N PHE A 23 -9.24 -3.55 -5.36
CA PHE A 23 -9.59 -2.19 -4.97
C PHE A 23 -10.38 -1.47 -6.06
N TYR A 24 -9.91 -1.55 -7.31
CA TYR A 24 -10.57 -0.95 -8.46
C TYR A 24 -11.99 -1.51 -8.65
N SER A 25 -12.16 -2.84 -8.62
CA SER A 25 -13.48 -3.47 -8.71
C SER A 25 -14.41 -3.08 -7.55
N LEU A 26 -13.86 -2.95 -6.33
CA LEU A 26 -14.63 -2.53 -5.16
C LEU A 26 -15.10 -1.07 -5.31
N TRP A 27 -14.24 -0.19 -5.80
CA TRP A 27 -14.57 1.21 -6.07
C TRP A 27 -15.64 1.33 -7.16
N GLU A 28 -15.52 0.60 -8.26
CA GLU A 28 -16.49 0.59 -9.35
C GLU A 28 -17.85 0.06 -8.89
N PHE A 29 -17.86 -0.98 -8.05
CA PHE A 29 -19.06 -1.50 -7.40
C PHE A 29 -19.75 -0.44 -6.50
N PHE A 30 -18.98 0.32 -5.72
CA PHE A 30 -19.53 1.39 -4.89
C PHE A 30 -20.07 2.55 -5.73
N LEU A 31 -19.41 2.91 -6.84
CA LEU A 31 -19.93 3.92 -7.76
C LEU A 31 -21.24 3.48 -8.42
N PHE A 32 -21.41 2.18 -8.70
CA PHE A 32 -22.64 1.66 -9.30
C PHE A 32 -23.83 1.63 -8.33
N ILE A 33 -23.57 1.37 -7.04
CA ILE A 33 -24.62 1.23 -6.01
C ILE A 33 -24.99 2.56 -5.36
N LEU A 34 -24.01 3.44 -5.17
CA LEU A 34 -24.23 4.70 -4.47
C LEU A 34 -24.88 5.75 -5.39
N PRO A 35 -25.71 6.65 -4.83
CA PRO A 35 -26.40 7.66 -5.62
C PRO A 35 -25.42 8.59 -6.35
N GLU A 36 -25.82 9.08 -7.52
CA GLU A 36 -25.11 10.16 -8.19
C GLU A 36 -25.25 11.46 -7.38
N GLY A 37 -24.13 12.12 -7.13
CA GLY A 37 -24.08 13.42 -6.45
C GLY A 37 -22.65 13.86 -6.17
N SER A 38 -22.45 15.15 -5.89
CA SER A 38 -21.11 15.77 -5.92
C SER A 38 -20.08 15.17 -4.95
N TYR A 39 -20.53 14.57 -3.84
CA TYR A 39 -19.65 13.99 -2.81
C TYR A 39 -19.59 12.45 -2.81
N TRP A 40 -20.53 11.77 -3.49
CA TRP A 40 -20.62 10.31 -3.48
C TRP A 40 -19.43 9.59 -4.12
N PRO A 41 -18.80 10.10 -5.21
CA PRO A 41 -17.57 9.52 -5.73
C PRO A 41 -16.41 9.54 -4.73
N THR A 42 -16.29 10.62 -3.95
CA THR A 42 -15.27 10.77 -2.90
C THR A 42 -15.53 9.81 -1.73
N VAL A 43 -16.79 9.64 -1.33
CA VAL A 43 -17.18 8.68 -0.29
C VAL A 43 -16.92 7.25 -0.77
N SER A 44 -17.27 6.92 -2.00
CA SER A 44 -17.01 5.61 -2.63
C SER A 44 -15.52 5.30 -2.65
N TRP A 45 -14.70 6.29 -3.03
CA TRP A 45 -13.25 6.19 -3.00
C TRP A 45 -12.72 5.95 -1.58
N ALA A 46 -13.18 6.70 -0.59
CA ALA A 46 -12.73 6.55 0.79
C ALA A 46 -13.07 5.17 1.38
N ILE A 47 -14.28 4.66 1.13
CA ILE A 47 -14.70 3.32 1.57
C ILE A 47 -13.86 2.25 0.86
N ALA A 48 -13.71 2.36 -0.46
CA ALA A 48 -12.87 1.44 -1.23
C ALA A 48 -11.43 1.45 -0.73
N TRP A 49 -10.88 2.61 -0.39
CA TRP A 49 -9.51 2.75 0.08
C TRP A 49 -9.31 2.07 1.44
N ILE A 50 -10.24 2.26 2.38
CA ILE A 50 -10.17 1.61 3.70
C ILE A 50 -10.24 0.08 3.53
N LEU A 51 -11.27 -0.43 2.86
CA LEU A 51 -11.47 -1.87 2.68
C LEU A 51 -10.34 -2.50 1.86
N GLY A 52 -9.92 -1.85 0.79
CA GLY A 52 -8.80 -2.27 -0.05
C GLY A 52 -7.47 -2.29 0.71
N SER A 53 -7.25 -1.34 1.62
CA SER A 53 -6.06 -1.33 2.48
C SER A 53 -6.05 -2.50 3.47
N PHE A 54 -7.20 -2.82 4.08
CA PHE A 54 -7.34 -4.00 4.95
C PHE A 54 -7.14 -5.31 4.17
N GLN A 55 -7.74 -5.43 3.00
CA GLN A 55 -7.54 -6.58 2.13
C GLN A 55 -6.06 -6.71 1.75
N ALA A 56 -5.44 -5.63 1.27
CA ALA A 56 -4.04 -5.62 0.87
C ALA A 56 -3.11 -6.01 2.03
N HIS A 57 -3.41 -5.57 3.25
CA HIS A 57 -2.68 -5.99 4.45
C HIS A 57 -2.72 -7.52 4.61
N TRP A 58 -3.90 -8.11 4.54
CA TRP A 58 -4.07 -9.55 4.72
C TRP A 58 -3.40 -10.34 3.59
N THR A 59 -3.56 -9.90 2.35
CA THR A 59 -2.93 -10.54 1.18
C THR A 59 -1.40 -10.46 1.28
N HIS A 60 -0.82 -9.32 1.65
CA HIS A 60 0.63 -9.23 1.83
C HIS A 60 1.13 -10.02 3.04
N ARG A 61 0.36 -10.07 4.13
CA ARG A 61 0.70 -10.87 5.31
C ARG A 61 0.80 -12.36 4.97
N ILE A 62 -0.17 -12.91 4.24
CA ILE A 62 -0.23 -14.35 3.93
C ILE A 62 0.56 -14.70 2.67
N TRP A 63 0.37 -13.97 1.56
CA TRP A 63 0.92 -14.37 0.26
C TRP A 63 2.31 -13.80 -0.02
N THR A 64 2.65 -12.65 0.56
CA THR A 64 3.96 -12.01 0.30
C THR A 64 4.99 -12.32 1.37
N PHE A 65 4.67 -12.05 2.64
CA PHE A 65 5.64 -12.05 3.73
C PHE A 65 5.51 -13.25 4.68
N ASP A 66 4.39 -13.99 4.63
CA ASP A 66 4.11 -15.15 5.50
C ASP A 66 4.45 -14.90 6.98
N SER A 67 4.05 -13.73 7.48
CA SER A 67 4.48 -13.23 8.79
C SER A 67 3.57 -13.75 9.90
N HIS A 68 4.16 -14.30 10.97
CA HIS A 68 3.44 -14.76 12.16
C HIS A 68 3.32 -13.67 13.23
N ARG A 69 3.81 -12.46 12.94
CA ARG A 69 3.76 -11.30 13.84
C ARG A 69 2.32 -10.93 14.23
N ASP A 70 2.18 -10.41 15.44
CA ASP A 70 0.91 -10.00 16.04
C ASP A 70 0.17 -8.97 15.17
N ILE A 71 -1.09 -9.30 14.87
CA ILE A 71 -1.99 -8.49 14.04
C ILE A 71 -2.19 -7.08 14.63
N LYS A 72 -2.15 -6.97 15.97
CA LYS A 72 -2.25 -5.70 16.71
C LYS A 72 -1.13 -4.71 16.37
N TRP A 73 0.01 -5.18 15.88
CA TRP A 73 1.10 -4.33 15.39
C TRP A 73 1.07 -4.16 13.88
N THR A 74 0.86 -5.26 13.15
CA THR A 74 1.01 -5.28 11.68
C THR A 74 -0.04 -4.42 11.00
N ILE A 75 -1.30 -4.41 11.48
CA ILE A 75 -2.39 -3.59 10.92
C ILE A 75 -2.07 -2.09 11.06
N PRO A 76 -1.91 -1.53 12.28
CA PRO A 76 -1.68 -0.08 12.42
C PRO A 76 -0.36 0.36 11.76
N ALA A 77 0.69 -0.46 11.78
CA ALA A 77 1.94 -0.15 11.08
C ALA A 77 1.72 -0.05 9.57
N THR A 78 1.02 -1.01 8.96
CA THR A 78 0.74 -1.01 7.52
C THR A 78 -0.15 0.16 7.12
N MET A 79 -1.21 0.44 7.90
CA MET A 79 -2.12 1.57 7.62
C MET A 79 -1.40 2.93 7.75
N THR A 80 -0.49 3.05 8.73
CA THR A 80 0.34 4.25 8.91
C THR A 80 1.26 4.45 7.71
N LEU A 81 1.92 3.38 7.24
CA LEU A 81 2.78 3.43 6.06
C LEU A 81 2.00 3.84 4.80
N TYR A 82 0.81 3.29 4.58
CA TYR A 82 -0.04 3.67 3.46
C TYR A 82 -0.50 5.13 3.53
N THR A 83 -0.90 5.60 4.72
CA THR A 83 -1.33 6.99 4.91
C THR A 83 -0.18 7.95 4.67
N ILE A 84 0.98 7.72 5.30
CA ILE A 84 2.17 8.56 5.12
C ILE A 84 2.62 8.53 3.66
N GLY A 85 2.68 7.34 3.07
CA GLY A 85 3.03 7.16 1.66
C GLY A 85 2.09 7.92 0.73
N GLY A 86 0.78 7.87 0.97
CA GLY A 86 -0.22 8.62 0.21
C GLY A 86 -0.08 10.14 0.33
N VAL A 87 0.03 10.66 1.55
CA VAL A 87 0.15 12.10 1.80
C VAL A 87 1.47 12.65 1.23
N CYS A 88 2.59 12.00 1.55
CA CYS A 88 3.89 12.44 1.08
C CYS A 88 4.06 12.29 -0.44
N SER A 89 3.54 11.21 -1.04
CA SER A 89 3.56 11.06 -2.51
C SER A 89 2.74 12.12 -3.22
N THR A 90 1.60 12.51 -2.64
CA THR A 90 0.77 13.60 -3.18
C THR A 90 1.49 14.94 -3.06
N ALA A 91 2.12 15.22 -1.93
CA ALA A 91 2.90 16.43 -1.73
C ALA A 91 4.11 16.52 -2.68
N CYS A 92 4.87 15.42 -2.83
CA CYS A 92 5.99 15.34 -3.78
C CYS A 92 5.54 15.53 -5.22
N TYR A 93 4.40 14.93 -5.61
CA TYR A 93 3.82 15.13 -6.94
C TYR A 93 3.42 16.59 -7.19
N TYR A 94 2.75 17.22 -6.23
CA TYR A 94 2.37 18.63 -6.31
C TYR A 94 3.59 19.55 -6.44
N ILE A 95 4.64 19.34 -5.64
CA ILE A 95 5.88 20.13 -5.71
C ILE A 95 6.54 19.95 -7.08
N GLY A 96 6.68 18.71 -7.55
CA GLY A 96 7.32 18.43 -8.84
C GLY A 96 6.57 19.03 -10.04
N THR A 97 5.24 18.94 -10.03
CA THR A 97 4.40 19.41 -11.16
C THR A 97 4.09 20.89 -11.07
N VAL A 98 3.51 21.35 -9.96
CA VAL A 98 2.99 22.72 -9.82
C VAL A 98 4.09 23.70 -9.42
N SER A 99 4.93 23.34 -8.45
CA SER A 99 5.96 24.28 -7.96
C SER A 99 7.19 24.33 -8.86
N TRP A 100 7.59 23.21 -9.45
CA TRP A 100 8.78 23.12 -10.30
C TRP A 100 8.49 23.06 -11.80
N GLY A 101 7.23 22.86 -12.20
CA GLY A 101 6.83 22.85 -13.61
C GLY A 101 7.37 21.66 -14.42
N PHE A 102 7.76 20.56 -13.76
CA PHE A 102 8.21 19.37 -14.46
C PHE A 102 7.06 18.65 -15.15
N ASN A 103 7.38 17.91 -16.22
CA ASN A 103 6.41 17.13 -16.95
C ASN A 103 5.66 16.14 -16.03
N GLU A 104 4.34 16.24 -16.04
CA GLU A 104 3.45 15.52 -15.13
C GLU A 104 3.58 14.01 -15.27
N ARG A 105 3.78 13.52 -16.50
CA ARG A 105 3.93 12.07 -16.76
C ARG A 105 5.25 11.56 -16.19
N VAL A 106 6.33 12.33 -16.30
CA VAL A 106 7.64 11.95 -15.76
C VAL A 106 7.61 11.97 -14.24
N VAL A 107 7.05 13.03 -13.63
CA VAL A 107 6.91 13.13 -12.18
C VAL A 107 6.00 12.01 -11.65
N PHE A 108 4.91 11.68 -12.35
CA PHE A 108 4.03 10.58 -11.99
C PHE A 108 4.77 9.24 -11.95
N LEU A 109 5.57 8.93 -12.98
CA LEU A 109 6.32 7.67 -13.07
C LEU A 109 7.37 7.57 -11.97
N ILE A 110 8.16 8.64 -11.76
CA ILE A 110 9.21 8.67 -10.74
C ILE A 110 8.60 8.56 -9.34
N ASN A 111 7.58 9.38 -9.05
CA ASN A 111 6.93 9.40 -7.75
C ASN A 111 6.30 8.05 -7.42
N SER A 112 5.53 7.47 -8.36
CA SER A 112 4.90 6.17 -8.18
C SER A 112 5.91 5.04 -7.98
N SER A 113 7.05 5.09 -8.70
CA SER A 113 8.11 4.09 -8.56
C SER A 113 8.81 4.16 -7.21
N ILE A 114 9.20 5.37 -6.78
CA ILE A 114 9.86 5.58 -5.48
C ILE A 114 8.93 5.19 -4.34
N TRP A 115 7.69 5.68 -4.33
CA TRP A 115 6.75 5.37 -3.27
C TRP A 115 6.27 3.92 -3.29
N GLY A 116 6.16 3.29 -4.45
CA GLY A 116 5.90 1.85 -4.56
C GLY A 116 7.02 1.02 -3.90
N PHE A 117 8.28 1.40 -4.14
CA PHE A 117 9.44 0.75 -3.52
C PHE A 117 9.55 1.03 -2.02
N LEU A 118 9.30 2.27 -1.57
CA LEU A 118 9.29 2.62 -0.15
C LEU A 118 8.18 1.90 0.62
N ASN A 119 6.99 1.74 0.03
CA ASN A 119 5.92 0.95 0.63
C ASN A 119 6.32 -0.53 0.78
N TYR A 120 6.99 -1.10 -0.22
CA TYR A 120 7.55 -2.45 -0.11
C TYR A 120 8.55 -2.57 1.05
N LEU A 121 9.52 -1.66 1.12
CA LEU A 121 10.52 -1.65 2.18
C LEU A 121 9.91 -1.45 3.56
N GLY A 122 8.98 -0.50 3.70
CA GLY A 122 8.29 -0.23 4.96
C GLY A 122 7.50 -1.45 5.43
N GLN A 123 6.75 -2.10 4.54
CA GLN A 123 6.04 -3.31 4.90
C GLN A 123 6.99 -4.45 5.29
N ARG A 124 8.06 -4.67 4.51
CA ARG A 124 9.02 -5.73 4.77
C ARG A 124 9.77 -5.53 6.08
N GLU A 125 10.31 -4.34 6.31
CA GLU A 125 11.24 -4.08 7.41
C GLU A 125 10.55 -3.59 8.70
N ILE A 126 9.41 -2.91 8.61
CA ILE A 126 8.73 -2.30 9.77
C ILE A 126 7.47 -3.08 10.15
N ALA A 127 6.62 -3.40 9.16
CA ALA A 127 5.33 -4.03 9.46
C ALA A 127 5.48 -5.54 9.72
N PHE A 128 6.25 -6.26 8.90
CA PHE A 128 6.26 -7.73 8.89
C PHE A 128 7.56 -8.38 9.35
N LYS A 129 8.66 -7.62 9.50
CA LYS A 129 9.91 -8.14 10.07
C LYS A 129 9.66 -8.62 11.49
N GLU A 130 9.94 -9.89 11.76
CA GLU A 130 9.93 -10.40 13.13
C GLU A 130 11.16 -9.87 13.86
N VAL A 131 10.95 -9.17 14.98
CA VAL A 131 12.05 -8.81 15.87
C VAL A 131 12.32 -10.05 16.72
N SER A 132 13.41 -10.76 16.43
CA SER A 132 13.88 -11.87 17.27
C SER A 132 14.22 -11.32 18.65
N THR A 133 13.35 -11.56 19.63
CA THR A 133 13.60 -11.21 21.04
C THR A 133 14.38 -12.29 21.78
N SER A 134 15.01 -13.24 21.08
CA SER A 134 15.88 -14.22 21.72
C SER A 134 17.07 -13.51 22.36
N LEU A 135 17.06 -13.47 23.70
CA LEU A 135 18.19 -13.07 24.53
C LEU A 135 19.45 -13.83 24.08
N PRO A 136 20.63 -13.19 24.04
CA PRO A 136 21.88 -13.93 23.87
C PRO A 136 21.98 -14.95 25.01
N SER A 137 22.26 -16.20 24.64
CA SER A 137 22.49 -17.31 25.58
C SER A 137 23.86 -17.24 26.20
#